data_AF-A0A2V3HR21-F1
#
_entry.id   AF-A0A2V3HR21-F1
#
_cell.length_a   1.000
_cell.length_b   1.000
_cell.length_c   1.000
_cell.angle_alpha   90.00
_cell.angle_beta   90.00
_cell.angle_gamma   90.00
#
_symmetry.space_group_name_H-M   'P 1'
#
loop_
_entity.id
_entity.type
_entity.pdbx_description
1 polymer ?
#
loop_
_entity_poly.entity_id
_entity_poly.type
_entity_poly.pdbx_seq_one_letter_code
_entity_poly.pdbx_strand_id
1 'polypeptide(L)'
;MTPESSSLAEAARRLLRTDGCTLEVPARMRPEAERLALAISDALPSLLREPVVLSDTESATPWTWICIRSDEGLLAQLGGDETGLEACWIPDPSDLDFLWVRFTRLVNSLLAAGYPACEGCAGPEADEPWDERARREAFSTGS
;
A
#
# COMPACT_ATOMS: atom_id res chain seq x y z
N MET A 1 13.82 -12.46 -0.69
CA MET A 1 12.90 -11.32 -0.80
C MET A 1 13.58 -10.12 -0.14
N THR A 2 13.63 -8.94 -0.78
CA THR A 2 14.24 -7.74 -0.15
C THR A 2 13.28 -7.13 0.88
N PRO A 3 13.76 -6.42 1.92
CA PRO A 3 12.90 -5.76 2.91
C PRO A 3 11.82 -4.87 2.27
N GLU A 4 12.20 -4.11 1.24
CA GLU A 4 11.30 -3.25 0.47
C GLU A 4 10.19 -4.05 -0.23
N SER A 5 10.53 -5.20 -0.80
CA SER A 5 9.55 -6.06 -1.47
C SER A 5 8.53 -6.65 -0.49
N SER A 6 8.97 -6.96 0.74
CA SER A 6 8.08 -7.42 1.80
C SER A 6 7.13 -6.32 2.28
N SER A 7 7.63 -5.10 2.50
CA SER A 7 6.80 -3.97 2.92
C SER A 7 5.81 -3.54 1.82
N LEU A 8 6.22 -3.53 0.55
CA LEU A 8 5.29 -3.28 -0.57
C LEU A 8 4.18 -4.33 -0.65
N ALA A 9 4.51 -5.61 -0.45
CA ALA A 9 3.53 -6.68 -0.43
C ALA A 9 2.55 -6.51 0.74
N GLU A 10 3.05 -6.14 1.93
CA GLU A 10 2.18 -5.89 3.08
C GLU A 10 1.26 -4.67 2.87
N ALA A 11 1.78 -3.56 2.35
CA ALA A 11 0.96 -2.40 2.00
C ALA A 11 -0.16 -2.77 1.01
N ALA A 12 0.16 -3.58 -0.01
CA ALA A 12 -0.83 -4.06 -0.97
C ALA A 12 -1.90 -4.95 -0.31
N ARG A 13 -1.50 -5.85 0.60
CA ARG A 13 -2.44 -6.67 1.37
C ARG A 13 -3.35 -5.83 2.27
N ARG A 14 -2.82 -4.82 2.95
CA ARG A 14 -3.61 -3.93 3.82
C ARG A 14 -4.67 -3.16 3.02
N LEU A 15 -4.32 -2.68 1.82
CA LEU A 15 -5.26 -2.06 0.89
C LEU A 15 -6.40 -3.02 0.49
N LEU A 16 -6.06 -4.27 0.15
CA LEU A 16 -7.04 -5.25 -0.37
C LEU A 16 -7.92 -5.89 0.72
N ARG A 17 -7.48 -5.90 1.98
CA ARG A 17 -8.24 -6.43 3.12
C ARG A 17 -9.17 -5.43 3.78
N THR A 18 -8.86 -4.14 3.67
CA THR A 18 -9.52 -3.13 4.49
C THR A 18 -10.62 -2.43 3.72
N ASP A 19 -11.85 -2.59 4.22
CA ASP A 19 -13.03 -1.96 3.65
C ASP A 19 -13.03 -0.44 3.86
N GLY A 20 -13.40 0.33 2.82
CA GLY A 20 -13.50 1.79 2.91
C GLY A 20 -12.17 2.53 3.07
N CYS A 21 -11.10 2.00 2.49
CA CYS A 21 -9.81 2.69 2.47
C CYS A 21 -9.87 4.04 1.75
N THR A 22 -8.98 4.94 2.13
CA THR A 22 -8.60 6.11 1.35
C THR A 22 -7.18 5.95 0.82
N LEU A 23 -7.02 6.12 -0.50
CA LEU A 23 -5.74 6.14 -1.19
C LEU A 23 -5.37 7.60 -1.48
N GLU A 24 -4.43 8.12 -0.71
CA GLU A 24 -3.91 9.47 -0.82
C GLU A 24 -2.66 9.47 -1.71
N VAL A 25 -2.72 10.15 -2.86
CA VAL A 25 -1.64 10.16 -3.86
C VAL A 25 -1.32 11.58 -4.33
N PRO A 26 -0.10 11.85 -4.82
CA PRO A 26 0.17 13.09 -5.54
C PRO A 26 -0.75 13.23 -6.77
N ALA A 27 -1.15 14.45 -7.11
CA ALA A 27 -2.15 14.75 -8.14
C ALA A 27 -1.77 14.17 -9.51
N ARG A 28 -0.48 14.08 -9.80
CA ARG A 28 0.04 13.46 -11.04
C ARG A 28 -0.30 11.96 -11.16
N MET A 29 -0.55 11.27 -10.05
CA MET A 29 -0.89 9.84 -9.99
C MET A 29 -2.39 9.58 -9.83
N ARG A 30 -3.20 10.63 -9.66
CA ARG A 30 -4.64 10.52 -9.41
C ARG A 30 -5.36 9.68 -10.49
N PRO A 31 -5.12 9.87 -11.80
CA PRO A 31 -5.80 9.06 -12.83
C PRO A 31 -5.45 7.56 -12.72
N GLU A 32 -4.21 7.22 -12.41
CA GLU A 32 -3.76 5.85 -12.21
C GLU A 32 -4.36 5.24 -10.94
N ALA A 33 -4.44 6.02 -9.87
CA ALA A 33 -5.04 5.60 -8.60
C ALA A 33 -6.54 5.36 -8.74
N GLU A 34 -7.27 6.20 -9.49
CA GLU A 34 -8.69 5.99 -9.78
C GLU A 34 -8.92 4.70 -10.58
N ARG A 35 -8.06 4.40 -11.57
CA ARG A 35 -8.12 3.12 -12.30
C ARG A 35 -7.84 1.93 -11.40
N LEU A 36 -6.90 2.05 -10.46
CA LEU A 36 -6.59 0.99 -9.50
C LEU A 36 -7.77 0.74 -8.56
N ALA A 37 -8.38 1.80 -8.02
CA ALA A 37 -9.55 1.70 -7.15
C ALA A 37 -10.72 0.99 -7.84
N LEU A 38 -10.99 1.35 -9.11
CA LEU A 38 -12.00 0.68 -9.92
C LEU A 38 -11.67 -0.80 -10.14
N ALA A 39 -10.42 -1.13 -10.47
CA ALA A 39 -9.99 -2.52 -10.65
C ALA A 39 -10.12 -3.35 -9.37
N ILE A 40 -9.89 -2.74 -8.20
CA ILE A 40 -10.12 -3.38 -6.89
C ILE A 40 -11.62 -3.63 -6.69
N SER A 41 -12.46 -2.63 -6.94
CA SER A 41 -13.92 -2.70 -6.81
C SER A 41 -14.51 -3.82 -7.70
N ASP A 42 -14.06 -3.91 -8.95
CA ASP A 42 -14.49 -4.94 -9.90
C ASP A 42 -14.03 -6.35 -9.48
N ALA A 43 -12.84 -6.47 -8.90
CA ALA A 43 -12.24 -7.75 -8.54
C ALA A 43 -12.70 -8.29 -7.18
N LEU A 44 -13.09 -7.42 -6.24
CA LEU A 44 -13.41 -7.78 -4.85
C LEU A 44 -14.85 -7.42 -4.46
N PRO A 45 -15.84 -8.26 -4.82
CA PRO A 45 -17.24 -8.07 -4.40
C PRO A 45 -17.45 -8.06 -2.87
N SER A 46 -16.47 -8.54 -2.10
CA SER A 46 -16.49 -8.55 -0.63
C SER A 46 -16.19 -7.20 0.00
N LEU A 47 -15.58 -6.25 -0.73
CA LEU A 47 -15.42 -4.88 -0.26
C LEU A 47 -16.73 -4.13 -0.47
N LEU A 48 -17.39 -3.75 0.62
CA LEU A 48 -18.67 -3.03 0.59
C LEU A 48 -18.47 -1.55 0.24
N ARG A 49 -17.30 -1.01 0.56
CA ARG A 49 -16.86 0.35 0.27
C ARG A 49 -15.55 0.29 -0.50
N GLU A 50 -15.61 0.73 -1.76
CA GLU A 50 -14.43 0.83 -2.61
C GLU A 50 -13.42 1.87 -2.10
N PRO A 51 -12.12 1.74 -2.45
CA PRO A 51 -11.13 2.72 -2.07
C PRO A 51 -11.45 4.10 -2.65
N VAL A 52 -11.50 5.13 -1.80
CA VAL A 52 -11.64 6.52 -2.23
C VAL A 52 -10.26 7.09 -2.57
N VAL A 53 -10.13 7.80 -3.69
CA VAL A 53 -8.87 8.44 -4.09
C VAL A 53 -8.88 9.92 -3.72
N LEU A 54 -7.88 10.35 -2.93
CA LEU A 54 -7.62 11.74 -2.61
C LEU A 54 -6.27 12.17 -3.18
N SER A 55 -6.17 13.45 -3.52
CA SER A 55 -4.92 14.04 -4.00
C SER A 55 -4.68 15.44 -3.46
N ASP A 56 -3.44 15.87 -3.56
CA ASP A 56 -2.93 17.20 -3.20
C ASP A 56 -3.29 18.31 -4.19
N THR A 57 -4.33 18.15 -5.01
CA THR A 57 -4.70 19.13 -6.06
C THR A 57 -4.97 20.52 -5.49
N GLU A 58 -5.52 20.59 -4.28
CA GLU A 58 -5.81 21.84 -3.55
C GLU A 58 -4.72 22.19 -2.50
N SER A 59 -3.61 21.43 -2.46
CA SER A 59 -2.51 21.66 -1.52
C SER A 59 -1.53 22.72 -2.04
N ALA A 60 -1.00 23.54 -1.13
CA ALA A 60 0.04 24.51 -1.46
C ALA A 60 1.39 23.86 -1.82
N THR A 61 1.63 22.64 -1.33
CA THR A 61 2.86 21.87 -1.57
C THR A 61 2.54 20.48 -2.10
N PRO A 62 3.27 20.01 -3.13
CA PRO A 62 3.03 18.69 -3.68
C PRO A 62 3.39 17.61 -2.66
N TRP A 63 2.57 16.56 -2.58
CA TRP A 63 2.86 15.39 -1.78
C TRP A 63 4.00 14.60 -2.41
N THR A 64 4.92 14.17 -1.56
CA THR A 64 6.10 13.35 -1.90
C THR A 64 5.96 11.93 -1.37
N TRP A 65 4.74 11.54 -1.03
CA TRP A 65 4.40 10.27 -0.41
C TRP A 65 3.06 9.76 -0.96
N ILE A 66 2.77 8.50 -0.68
CA ILE A 66 1.48 7.85 -0.94
C ILE A 66 1.02 7.22 0.37
N CYS A 67 -0.21 7.46 0.80
CA CYS A 67 -0.77 6.86 2.01
C CYS A 67 -1.98 5.98 1.69
N ILE A 68 -2.11 4.89 2.44
CA ILE A 68 -3.34 4.11 2.54
C ILE A 68 -3.88 4.34 3.96
N ARG A 69 -5.09 4.87 4.07
CA ARG A 69 -5.77 5.14 5.34
C ARG A 69 -7.07 4.36 5.45
N SER A 70 -7.48 4.09 6.67
CA SER A 70 -8.83 3.65 7.02
C SER A 70 -9.41 4.55 8.10
N ASP A 71 -10.65 4.28 8.50
CA ASP A 71 -11.29 4.93 9.65
C ASP A 71 -10.49 4.73 10.96
N GLU A 72 -9.66 3.69 11.04
CA GLU A 72 -8.83 3.37 12.21
C GLU A 72 -7.45 4.06 12.18
N GLY A 73 -7.09 4.72 11.08
CA GLY A 73 -5.84 5.46 10.94
C GLY A 73 -5.00 5.05 9.73
N LEU A 74 -3.69 5.33 9.81
CA LEU A 74 -2.74 5.07 8.73
C LEU A 74 -2.41 3.57 8.65
N LEU A 75 -2.66 2.96 7.49
CA LEU A 75 -2.34 1.55 7.25
C LEU A 75 -0.96 1.37 6.64
N ALA A 76 -0.59 2.24 5.69
CA ALA A 76 0.71 2.20 5.05
C ALA A 76 1.09 3.55 4.46
N GLN A 77 2.39 3.83 4.40
CA GLN A 77 2.96 4.98 3.71
C GLN A 77 4.14 4.57 2.84
N LEU A 78 4.13 5.00 1.59
CA LEU A 78 5.23 4.83 0.65
C LEU A 78 5.90 6.19 0.45
N GLY A 79 7.22 6.25 0.67
CA GLY A 79 7.97 7.49 0.67
C GLY A 79 7.68 8.38 1.88
N GLY A 80 8.16 9.62 1.84
CA GLY A 80 8.02 10.58 2.95
C GLY A 80 8.75 10.17 4.24
N ASP A 81 8.48 10.92 5.30
CA ASP A 81 9.11 10.70 6.61
C ASP A 81 8.59 9.43 7.28
N GLU A 82 9.43 8.84 8.14
CA GLU A 82 9.08 7.68 8.95
C GLU A 82 7.82 7.93 9.79
N THR A 83 6.90 6.95 9.79
CA THR A 83 5.61 7.03 10.48
C THR A 83 5.58 6.20 11.76
N GLY A 84 4.46 6.14 12.48
CA GLY A 84 4.33 5.25 13.64
C GLY A 84 4.46 3.76 13.28
N LEU A 85 4.71 2.91 14.27
CA LEU A 85 4.95 1.47 14.07
C LEU A 85 3.68 0.68 13.72
N GLU A 86 2.52 1.29 13.87
CA GLU A 86 1.22 0.76 13.47
C GLU A 86 1.06 0.69 11.94
N ALA A 87 1.72 1.59 11.21
CA ALA A 87 1.67 1.66 9.76
C ALA A 87 2.84 0.91 9.11
N CYS A 88 2.56 0.27 7.97
CA CYS A 88 3.61 -0.29 7.12
C CYS A 88 4.32 0.85 6.38
N TRP A 89 5.56 1.17 6.75
CA TRP A 89 6.32 2.22 6.10
C TRP A 89 7.33 1.65 5.11
N ILE A 90 7.34 2.23 3.91
CA ILE A 90 8.32 1.96 2.87
C ILE A 90 9.14 3.25 2.72
N PRO A 91 10.42 3.25 3.13
CA PRO A 91 11.27 4.44 3.04
C PRO A 91 11.42 4.89 1.59
N ASP A 92 11.50 6.20 1.39
CA ASP A 92 11.72 6.85 0.09
C ASP A 92 13.10 6.48 -0.49
N PRO A 93 13.19 5.81 -1.65
CA PRO A 93 14.44 5.62 -2.34
C PRO A 93 14.39 6.43 -3.63
N SER A 94 14.45 7.75 -3.54
CA SER A 94 14.74 8.66 -4.66
C SER A 94 13.74 8.74 -5.84
N ASP A 95 12.75 7.85 -5.95
CA ASP A 95 11.74 7.85 -7.02
C ASP A 95 10.40 7.25 -6.55
N LEU A 96 9.44 8.12 -6.24
CA LEU A 96 8.08 7.74 -5.85
C LEU A 96 7.28 7.14 -7.01
N ASP A 97 7.55 7.53 -8.26
CA ASP A 97 6.85 6.99 -9.43
C ASP A 97 7.25 5.52 -9.64
N PHE A 98 8.51 5.18 -9.41
CA PHE A 98 8.99 3.79 -9.40
C PHE A 98 8.33 2.95 -8.31
N LEU A 99 8.23 3.48 -7.08
CA LEU A 99 7.52 2.81 -5.99
C LEU A 99 6.05 2.55 -6.35
N TRP A 100 5.38 3.54 -6.92
CA TRP A 100 3.99 3.43 -7.36
C TRP A 100 3.80 2.31 -8.40
N VAL A 101 4.68 2.23 -9.40
CA VAL A 101 4.63 1.16 -10.41
C VAL A 101 4.81 -0.22 -9.78
N ARG A 102 5.74 -0.37 -8.82
CA ARG A 102 5.93 -1.65 -8.13
C ARG A 102 4.73 -2.02 -7.26
N PHE A 103 4.21 -1.05 -6.53
CA PHE A 103 3.04 -1.22 -5.66
C PHE A 103 1.82 -1.67 -6.46
N THR A 104 1.45 -0.94 -7.52
CA THR A 104 0.28 -1.27 -8.34
C THR A 104 0.42 -2.62 -9.05
N ARG A 105 1.63 -3.00 -9.49
CA ARG A 105 1.88 -4.35 -10.03
C ARG A 105 1.63 -5.44 -8.99
N LEU A 106 2.03 -5.22 -7.74
CA LEU A 106 1.78 -6.18 -6.65
C LEU A 106 0.30 -6.29 -6.32
N VAL A 107 -0.41 -5.16 -6.20
CA VAL A 107 -1.87 -5.14 -6.00
C VAL A 107 -2.58 -5.95 -7.08
N ASN A 108 -2.29 -5.67 -8.36
CA ASN A 108 -2.88 -6.40 -9.48
C ASN A 108 -2.52 -7.89 -9.48
N SER A 109 -1.29 -8.24 -9.08
CA SER A 109 -0.86 -9.65 -8.99
C SER A 109 -1.61 -10.40 -7.89
N LEU A 110 -1.86 -9.74 -6.74
CA LEU A 110 -2.65 -10.30 -5.64
C LEU A 110 -4.11 -10.48 -6.05
N LEU A 111 -4.72 -9.48 -6.69
CA LEU A 111 -6.07 -9.57 -7.23
C LEU A 111 -6.22 -10.73 -8.22
N ALA A 112 -5.28 -10.86 -9.17
CA ALA A 112 -5.27 -11.95 -10.14
C ALA A 112 -5.10 -13.34 -9.49
N ALA A 113 -4.45 -13.41 -8.33
CA ALA A 113 -4.32 -14.62 -7.53
C ALA A 113 -5.55 -14.91 -6.64
N GLY A 114 -6.58 -14.06 -6.66
CA GLY A 114 -7.80 -14.21 -5.86
C GLY A 114 -7.65 -13.79 -4.41
N TYR A 115 -6.61 -13.02 -4.07
CA TYR A 115 -6.43 -12.45 -2.73
C TYR A 115 -7.44 -11.31 -2.49
N PRO A 116 -8.06 -11.18 -1.29
CA PRO A 116 -7.79 -11.90 -0.04
C PRO A 116 -8.60 -13.19 0.16
N ALA A 117 -9.47 -13.58 -0.78
CA ALA A 117 -10.27 -14.81 -0.62
C ALA A 117 -9.42 -16.09 -0.52
N CYS A 118 -8.16 -16.05 -0.97
CA CYS A 118 -7.18 -17.11 -0.82
C CYS A 118 -6.20 -16.92 0.36
N GLU A 119 -6.55 -16.10 1.36
CA GLU A 119 -5.78 -16.01 2.60
C GLU A 119 -5.59 -17.41 3.24
N GLY A 120 -4.35 -17.71 3.65
CA GLY A 120 -3.93 -19.05 4.10
C GLY A 120 -3.39 -19.99 3.01
N CYS A 121 -3.50 -19.65 1.71
CA CYS A 121 -2.89 -20.45 0.63
C CYS A 121 -1.42 -20.10 0.36
N ALA A 122 -0.94 -18.96 0.89
CA ALA A 122 0.40 -18.43 0.60
C ALA A 122 1.51 -18.95 1.54
N GLY A 123 1.19 -19.87 2.46
CA GLY A 123 2.13 -20.48 3.41
C GLY A 123 2.32 -19.67 4.70
N PRO A 124 3.05 -20.22 5.69
CA PRO A 124 3.10 -19.70 7.06
C PRO A 124 3.59 -18.25 7.18
N GLU A 125 4.49 -17.82 6.29
CA GLU A 125 5.02 -16.45 6.28
C GLU A 125 3.98 -15.37 5.93
N ALA A 126 2.84 -15.76 5.33
CA ALA A 126 1.76 -14.84 5.01
C ALA A 126 0.79 -14.62 6.19
N ASP A 127 0.83 -15.52 7.18
CA ASP A 127 -0.07 -15.52 8.35
C ASP A 127 0.62 -14.96 9.61
N GLU A 128 1.94 -14.76 9.58
CA GLU A 128 2.66 -14.11 10.68
C GLU A 128 2.24 -12.63 10.83
N PRO A 129 2.03 -12.15 12.07
CA PRO A 129 1.79 -10.73 12.32
C PRO A 129 2.91 -9.86 11.75
N TRP A 130 2.54 -8.74 11.15
CA TRP A 130 3.51 -7.79 10.61
C TRP A 130 4.34 -7.15 11.73
N ASP A 131 5.66 -7.38 11.72
CA ASP A 131 6.62 -6.70 12.60
C ASP A 131 7.29 -5.54 11.87
N GLU A 132 6.71 -4.35 11.99
CA GLU A 132 7.22 -3.14 11.35
C GLU A 132 8.63 -2.78 11.84
N ARG A 133 8.94 -3.00 13.13
CA ARG A 133 10.25 -2.62 13.70
C ARG A 133 11.36 -3.45 13.08
N ALA A 134 11.18 -4.78 13.02
CA ALA A 134 12.15 -5.67 12.40
C ALA A 134 12.36 -5.34 10.92
N ARG A 135 11.30 -4.90 10.22
CA ARG A 135 11.37 -4.51 8.81
C ARG A 135 12.15 -3.21 8.62
N ARG A 136 11.97 -2.23 9.50
CA ARG A 136 12.74 -0.98 9.48
C ARG A 136 14.23 -1.19 9.76
N GLU A 137 14.56 -2.01 10.75
CA GLU A 137 15.96 -2.36 11.07
C GLU A 137 16.68 -3.05 9.88
N ALA A 138 15.94 -3.83 9.10
CA ALA A 138 16.47 -4.49 7.90
C ALA A 138 16.79 -3.51 6.76
N PHE A 139 16.15 -2.32 6.69
CA PHE A 139 16.54 -1.27 5.75
C PHE A 139 17.92 -0.69 6.09
N SER A 140 18.17 -0.44 7.38
CA SER A 140 19.44 0.13 7.85
C SER A 140 20.63 -0.82 7.73
N THR A 141 20.38 -2.14 7.72
CA THR A 141 21.42 -3.17 7.66
C THR A 141 21.80 -3.55 6.21
N GLY A 142 21.04 -3.06 5.22
CA GLY A 142 21.23 -3.35 3.80
C GLY A 142 21.87 -2.24 2.96
N SER A 143 22.44 -1.20 3.59
CA SER A 143 23.16 -0.10 2.93
C SER A 143 24.67 -0.34 2.87
#